data_AF-A0A140KDA3-F1
#
_entry.id   AF-A0A140KDA3-F1
#
_cell.length_a   1.000
_cell.length_b   1.000
_cell.length_c   1.000
_cell.angle_alpha   90.00
_cell.angle_beta   90.00
_cell.angle_gamma   90.00
#
_symmetry.space_group_name_H-M   'P 1'
#
loop_
_entity.id
_entity.type
_entity.pdbx_description
1 polymer ?
#
loop_
_entity_poly.entity_id
_entity_poly.type
_entity_poly.pdbx_seq_one_letter_code
_entity_poly.pdbx_strand_id
1 'polypeptide(L)'
;MLYLAEVKKKSRNLLGIVKTELLLFACQRDSQTWHILPEPQTITIKEAYNFSEGTLVTINIISEQKIIGKVEIAKPYIIKILRDFNNMLEKFQKQQQEVEEWKQSLAYQFEELEQQKNQFQLQQMQQDLQNYSSQSQQNQSIVGEIKEIISSRKLLGEILQEADLVSDAQLQLALMIQADYPELKIGQILALRGWINLETVDFFAQYWSTLQQQQQNHPLGFYLQQAAILSEEQINILLDEQKKLNLKLGSIAVLKGWLKKKTLNFFLENFFPEHQSSTLVIDLPENNLI
;
A
#
# COMPACT_ATOMS: atom_id res chain seq x y z
N MET A 1 29.32 47.26 -50.31
CA MET A 1 29.43 47.17 -48.83
C MET A 1 30.06 48.46 -48.33
N LEU A 2 29.65 48.96 -47.16
CA LEU A 2 30.25 50.15 -46.56
C LEU A 2 31.52 49.75 -45.81
N TYR A 3 32.62 50.47 -46.01
CA TYR A 3 33.90 50.20 -45.37
C TYR A 3 34.32 51.39 -44.51
N LEU A 4 34.92 51.10 -43.37
CA LEU A 4 35.64 52.06 -42.54
C LEU A 4 37.10 52.00 -42.93
N ALA A 5 37.68 53.15 -43.27
CA ALA A 5 39.04 53.25 -43.77
C ALA A 5 39.78 54.44 -43.18
N GLU A 6 41.11 54.38 -43.17
CA GLU A 6 41.98 55.52 -42.85
C GLU A 6 42.64 56.02 -44.14
N VAL A 7 42.68 57.33 -44.31
CA VAL A 7 43.41 57.98 -45.39
C VAL A 7 44.91 57.84 -45.16
N LYS A 8 45.59 57.15 -46.08
CA LYS A 8 47.06 57.02 -46.16
C LYS A 8 47.64 57.96 -47.24
N LYS A 9 48.97 57.93 -47.37
CA LYS A 9 49.81 58.85 -48.14
C LYS A 9 49.23 59.26 -49.51
N LYS A 10 49.44 60.54 -49.86
CA LYS A 10 49.13 61.10 -51.18
C LYS A 10 50.33 60.90 -52.11
N SER A 11 50.18 60.14 -53.19
CA SER A 11 51.21 60.00 -54.21
C SER A 11 50.88 60.88 -55.41
N ARG A 12 51.82 61.75 -55.83
CA ARG A 12 51.70 62.60 -57.01
C ARG A 12 52.55 62.02 -58.12
N ASN A 13 51.92 61.55 -59.19
CA ASN A 13 52.67 61.07 -60.36
C ASN A 13 53.25 62.26 -61.16
N LEU A 14 54.26 62.01 -62.00
CA LEU A 14 54.95 62.99 -62.87
C LEU A 14 54.00 63.82 -63.78
N LEU A 15 52.75 63.38 -63.96
CA LEU A 15 51.70 64.07 -64.72
C LEU A 15 50.75 64.92 -63.83
N GLY A 16 51.09 65.14 -62.55
CA GLY A 16 50.35 66.01 -61.64
C GLY A 16 49.08 65.41 -60.99
N ILE A 17 48.67 64.19 -61.36
CA ILE A 17 47.51 63.49 -60.78
C ILE A 17 47.85 63.03 -59.35
N VAL A 18 47.05 63.46 -58.38
CA VAL A 18 47.13 63.04 -56.97
C VAL A 18 46.29 61.79 -56.78
N LYS A 19 46.91 60.72 -56.26
CA LYS A 19 46.24 59.50 -55.83
C LYS A 19 46.28 59.42 -54.30
N THR A 20 45.15 59.09 -53.69
CA THR A 20 45.05 58.88 -52.24
C THR A 20 44.90 57.39 -51.98
N GLU A 21 45.73 56.84 -51.10
CA GLU A 21 45.59 55.47 -50.61
C GLU A 21 44.63 55.43 -49.41
N LEU A 22 43.74 54.46 -49.35
CA LEU A 22 42.88 54.19 -48.20
C LEU A 22 43.20 52.80 -47.66
N LEU A 23 43.42 52.71 -46.35
CA LEU A 23 43.56 51.46 -45.64
C LEU A 23 42.22 51.05 -45.03
N LEU A 24 41.62 49.96 -45.50
CA LEU A 24 40.33 49.45 -45.04
C LEU A 24 40.52 48.60 -43.76
N PHE A 25 39.70 48.84 -42.73
CA PHE A 25 39.78 48.12 -41.44
C PHE A 25 38.55 47.30 -41.10
N ALA A 26 37.37 47.76 -41.50
CA ALA A 26 36.13 47.07 -41.21
C ALA A 26 35.14 47.26 -42.34
N CYS A 27 34.28 46.27 -42.55
CA CYS A 27 33.20 46.34 -43.50
C CYS A 27 31.86 46.05 -42.83
N GLN A 28 30.85 46.80 -43.24
CA GLN A 28 29.48 46.57 -42.88
C GLN A 28 28.87 45.62 -43.93
N ARG A 29 28.60 44.38 -43.51
CA ARG A 29 28.03 43.34 -44.39
C ARG A 29 26.51 43.45 -44.50
N ASP A 30 25.83 43.88 -43.42
CA ASP A 30 24.40 44.16 -43.37
C ASP A 30 24.11 45.48 -42.61
N SER A 31 22.86 45.91 -42.51
CA SER A 31 22.52 47.21 -41.91
C SER A 31 22.89 47.39 -40.43
N GLN A 32 23.32 46.33 -39.72
CA GLN A 32 23.48 46.34 -38.27
C GLN A 32 24.84 45.80 -37.77
N THR A 33 25.63 45.10 -38.60
CA THR A 33 26.87 44.45 -38.16
C THR A 33 28.09 44.93 -38.93
N TRP A 34 29.13 45.28 -38.17
CA TRP A 34 30.46 45.60 -38.68
C TRP A 34 31.40 44.42 -38.41
N HIS A 35 32.15 44.02 -39.44
CA HIS A 35 33.18 43.00 -39.35
C HIS A 35 34.54 43.63 -39.56
N ILE A 36 35.47 43.40 -38.63
CA ILE A 36 36.87 43.79 -38.78
C ILE A 36 37.50 42.93 -39.88
N LEU A 37 38.25 43.55 -40.78
CA LEU A 37 39.01 42.85 -41.80
C LEU A 37 40.23 42.18 -41.13
N PRO A 38 40.44 40.87 -41.31
CA PRO A 38 41.57 40.16 -40.69
C PRO A 38 42.93 40.73 -41.09
N GLU A 39 43.03 41.22 -42.33
CA GLU A 39 44.20 41.92 -42.84
C GLU A 39 43.76 43.26 -43.46
N PRO A 40 44.38 44.39 -43.08
CA PRO A 40 44.08 45.69 -43.66
C PRO A 40 44.32 45.70 -45.17
N GLN A 41 43.30 46.05 -45.94
CA GLN A 41 43.40 46.11 -47.40
C GLN A 41 43.63 47.55 -47.85
N THR A 42 44.64 47.78 -48.71
CA THR A 42 44.90 49.11 -49.26
C THR A 42 44.25 49.24 -50.64
N ILE A 43 43.45 50.29 -50.82
CA ILE A 43 42.90 50.67 -52.13
C ILE A 43 43.38 52.05 -52.53
N THR A 44 43.57 52.29 -53.83
CA THR A 44 43.99 53.61 -54.33
C THR A 44 42.85 54.30 -55.05
N ILE A 45 42.52 55.53 -54.64
CA ILE A 45 41.37 56.28 -55.14
C ILE A 45 41.80 57.67 -55.66
N LYS A 46 41.10 58.16 -56.69
CA LYS A 46 41.44 59.43 -57.36
C LYS A 46 40.73 60.66 -56.74
N GLU A 47 39.69 60.46 -55.93
CA GLU A 47 38.72 61.51 -55.58
C GLU A 47 38.76 61.97 -54.10
N ALA A 48 39.70 61.48 -53.28
CA ALA A 48 39.83 61.84 -51.86
C ALA A 48 40.95 62.86 -51.56
N TYR A 49 41.14 63.85 -52.42
CA TYR A 49 42.19 64.87 -52.25
C TYR A 49 41.92 65.83 -51.07
N ASN A 50 40.66 65.93 -50.63
CA ASN A 50 40.17 66.85 -49.60
C ASN A 50 40.39 66.40 -48.14
N PHE A 51 40.87 65.17 -47.92
CA PHE A 51 41.09 64.64 -46.56
C PHE A 51 42.59 64.61 -46.23
N SER A 52 42.95 64.85 -44.97
CA SER A 52 44.32 64.72 -44.48
C SER A 52 44.65 63.27 -44.15
N GLU A 53 45.93 62.91 -44.22
CA GLU A 53 46.43 61.61 -43.76
C GLU A 53 46.02 61.36 -42.30
N GLY A 54 45.66 60.12 -41.97
CA GLY A 54 45.12 59.73 -40.66
C GLY A 54 43.61 59.94 -40.48
N THR A 55 42.92 60.57 -41.44
CA THR A 55 41.46 60.79 -41.33
C THR A 55 40.70 59.48 -41.52
N LEU A 56 39.79 59.17 -40.60
CA LEU A 56 38.85 58.06 -40.75
C LEU A 56 37.68 58.45 -41.66
N VAL A 57 37.45 57.63 -42.67
CA VAL A 57 36.42 57.83 -43.69
C VAL A 57 35.59 56.57 -43.88
N THR A 58 34.36 56.76 -44.34
CA THR A 58 33.49 55.69 -44.80
C THR A 58 33.39 55.72 -46.31
N ILE A 59 33.49 54.54 -46.93
CA ILE A 59 33.45 54.40 -48.39
C ILE A 59 32.62 53.19 -48.80
N ASN A 60 31.73 53.37 -49.78
CA ASN A 60 30.96 52.28 -50.35
C ASN A 60 31.72 51.63 -51.51
N ILE A 61 32.07 50.36 -51.35
CA ILE A 61 32.83 49.60 -52.36
C ILE A 61 31.93 48.53 -53.00
N ILE A 62 31.87 48.63 -54.34
CA ILE A 62 31.40 47.69 -55.37
C ILE A 62 32.07 46.31 -55.34
N SER A 63 33.29 46.41 -55.84
CA SER A 63 34.29 45.40 -56.13
C SER A 63 35.64 46.12 -56.09
N GLU A 64 36.75 45.38 -56.11
CA GLU A 64 38.12 45.89 -55.90
C GLU A 64 38.54 47.07 -56.81
N GLN A 65 37.77 47.39 -57.86
CA GLN A 65 38.09 48.44 -58.82
C GLN A 65 36.94 49.41 -59.13
N LYS A 66 35.77 49.29 -58.47
CA LYS A 66 34.63 50.21 -58.67
C LYS A 66 34.07 50.70 -57.34
N ILE A 67 34.29 51.99 -57.08
CA ILE A 67 33.70 52.72 -55.95
C ILE A 67 32.35 53.25 -56.41
N ILE A 68 31.32 53.15 -55.57
CA ILE A 68 30.04 53.82 -55.79
C ILE A 68 29.79 54.76 -54.61
N GLY A 69 29.98 56.05 -54.83
CA GLY A 69 29.67 57.09 -53.85
C GLY A 69 30.87 57.97 -53.48
N LYS A 70 30.58 59.04 -52.73
CA LYS A 70 31.59 59.96 -52.22
C LYS A 70 32.24 59.38 -50.96
N VAL A 71 33.51 59.71 -50.74
CA VAL A 71 34.21 59.43 -49.48
C VAL A 71 33.68 60.39 -48.42
N GLU A 72 33.18 59.85 -47.31
CA GLU A 72 32.56 60.63 -46.23
C GLU A 72 33.38 60.51 -44.93
N ILE A 73 33.29 61.50 -44.06
CA ILE A 73 33.95 61.46 -42.75
C ILE A 73 33.26 60.41 -41.87
N ALA A 74 34.02 59.51 -41.25
CA ALA A 74 33.44 58.41 -40.45
C ALA A 74 32.82 58.84 -39.11
N LYS A 75 33.12 60.06 -38.63
CA LYS A 75 32.68 60.57 -37.31
C LYS A 75 31.17 60.38 -37.03
N PRO A 76 30.23 60.74 -37.92
CA PRO A 76 28.80 60.58 -37.65
C PRO A 76 28.40 59.10 -37.52
N TYR A 77 29.01 58.22 -38.30
CA TYR A 77 28.78 56.77 -38.25
C TYR A 77 29.29 56.16 -36.95
N ILE A 78 30.49 56.53 -36.51
CA ILE A 78 31.06 56.06 -35.23
C ILE A 78 30.18 56.51 -34.06
N ILE A 79 29.74 57.77 -34.04
CA ILE A 79 28.84 58.28 -32.99
C ILE A 79 27.52 57.48 -32.97
N LYS A 80 26.96 57.15 -34.15
CA LYS A 80 25.75 56.31 -34.23
C LYS A 80 25.99 54.92 -33.66
N ILE A 81 27.07 54.24 -34.04
CA ILE A 81 27.41 52.91 -33.53
C ILE A 81 27.55 52.92 -32.01
N LEU A 82 28.25 53.91 -31.45
CA LEU A 82 28.43 54.03 -30.00
C LEU A 82 27.10 54.25 -29.27
N ARG A 83 26.21 55.07 -29.84
CA ARG A 83 24.85 55.28 -29.30
C ARG A 83 24.03 53.99 -29.35
N ASP A 84 24.02 53.32 -30.49
CA ASP A 84 23.25 52.08 -30.69
C ASP A 84 23.77 50.96 -29.77
N PHE A 85 25.09 50.86 -29.59
CA PHE A 85 25.72 49.94 -28.66
C PHE A 85 25.34 50.23 -27.20
N ASN A 86 25.37 51.49 -26.77
CA ASN A 86 24.96 51.86 -25.42
C ASN A 86 23.48 51.51 -25.17
N ASN A 87 22.59 51.80 -26.11
CA ASN A 87 21.17 51.43 -26.02
C ASN A 87 20.97 49.91 -25.97
N MET A 88 21.77 49.14 -26.71
CA MET A 88 21.73 47.69 -26.68
C MET A 88 22.19 47.15 -25.33
N LEU A 89 23.25 47.72 -24.76
CA LEU A 89 23.77 47.34 -23.45
C LEU A 89 22.73 47.58 -22.36
N GLU A 90 22.06 48.74 -22.37
CA GLU A 90 20.97 49.06 -21.42
C GLU A 90 19.80 48.07 -21.55
N LYS A 91 19.38 47.75 -22.79
CA LYS A 91 18.31 46.75 -23.02
C LYS A 91 18.71 45.37 -22.52
N PHE A 92 19.95 44.95 -22.76
CA PHE A 92 20.46 43.66 -22.31
C PHE A 92 20.50 43.60 -20.78
N GLN A 93 20.95 44.66 -20.11
CA GLN A 93 20.93 44.75 -18.64
C GLN A 93 19.50 44.65 -18.08
N LYS A 94 18.54 45.34 -18.69
CA LYS A 94 17.13 45.26 -18.31
C LYS A 94 16.58 43.83 -18.46
N GLN A 95 16.87 43.17 -19.58
CA GLN A 95 16.45 41.79 -19.81
C GLN A 95 17.09 40.81 -18.83
N GLN A 96 18.37 41.00 -18.48
CA GLN A 96 19.04 40.19 -17.46
C GLN A 96 18.35 40.35 -16.10
N GLN A 97 17.97 41.57 -15.74
CA GLN A 97 17.22 41.82 -14.52
C GLN A 97 15.86 41.11 -14.53
N GLU A 98 15.09 41.23 -15.62
CA GLU A 98 13.80 40.55 -15.77
C GLU A 98 13.94 39.02 -15.66
N VAL A 99 15.00 38.45 -16.27
CA VAL A 99 15.30 37.01 -16.17
C VAL A 99 15.63 36.60 -14.75
N GLU A 100 16.40 37.38 -14.00
CA GLU A 100 16.69 37.09 -12.59
C GLU A 100 15.46 37.19 -11.70
N GLU A 101 14.61 38.20 -11.92
CA GLU A 101 13.32 38.32 -11.23
C GLU A 101 12.41 37.12 -11.52
N TRP A 102 12.35 36.68 -12.78
CA TRP A 102 11.61 35.47 -13.14
C TRP A 102 12.20 34.21 -12.50
N LYS A 103 13.52 34.04 -12.49
CA LYS A 103 14.16 32.91 -11.80
C LYS A 103 13.80 32.86 -10.32
N GLN A 104 13.80 34.00 -9.63
CA GLN A 104 13.41 34.08 -8.23
C GLN A 104 11.96 33.66 -8.02
N SER A 105 11.04 34.14 -8.86
CA SER A 105 9.63 33.74 -8.78
C SER A 105 9.42 32.24 -9.00
N LEU A 106 10.15 31.64 -9.95
CA LEU A 106 10.07 30.22 -10.25
C LEU A 106 10.64 29.37 -9.11
N ALA A 107 11.73 29.82 -8.48
CA ALA A 107 12.29 29.16 -7.32
C ALA A 107 11.28 29.12 -6.16
N TYR A 108 10.60 30.24 -5.88
CA TYR A 108 9.54 30.29 -4.88
C TYR A 108 8.38 29.36 -5.22
N GLN A 109 7.91 29.35 -6.47
CA GLN A 109 6.84 28.44 -6.92
C GLN A 109 7.24 26.97 -6.77
N PHE A 110 8.48 26.61 -7.07
CA PHE A 110 8.98 25.25 -6.91
C PHE A 110 8.99 24.84 -5.42
N GLU A 111 9.49 25.71 -4.54
CA GLU A 111 9.49 25.47 -3.09
C GLU A 111 8.06 25.27 -2.56
N GLU A 112 7.12 26.13 -2.97
CA GLU A 112 5.71 26.00 -2.57
C GLU A 112 5.10 24.67 -3.05
N LEU A 113 5.36 24.27 -4.30
CA LEU A 113 4.88 22.99 -4.83
C LEU A 113 5.48 21.80 -4.07
N GLU A 114 6.74 21.87 -3.68
CA GLU A 114 7.38 20.83 -2.88
C GLU A 114 6.75 20.74 -1.48
N GLN A 115 6.48 21.88 -0.85
CA GLN A 115 5.76 21.95 0.42
C GLN A 115 4.35 21.36 0.29
N GLN A 116 3.58 21.74 -0.74
CA GLN A 116 2.24 21.21 -0.99
C GLN A 116 2.26 19.70 -1.22
N LYS A 117 3.21 19.20 -2.03
CA LYS A 117 3.38 17.77 -2.27
C LYS A 117 3.68 17.01 -0.98
N ASN A 118 4.58 17.55 -0.15
CA ASN A 118 4.91 16.95 1.14
C ASN A 118 3.71 16.95 2.09
N GLN A 119 2.93 18.03 2.15
CA GLN A 119 1.71 18.09 2.94
C GLN A 119 0.66 17.06 2.48
N PHE A 120 0.45 16.93 1.18
CA PHE A 120 -0.47 15.95 0.63
C PHE A 120 -0.03 14.51 0.97
N GLN A 121 1.25 14.20 0.82
CA GLN A 121 1.79 12.89 1.18
C GLN A 121 1.65 12.61 2.69
N LEU A 122 1.87 13.60 3.54
CA LEU A 122 1.65 13.48 4.99
C LEU A 122 0.17 13.22 5.32
N GLN A 123 -0.76 13.90 4.65
CA GLN A 123 -2.20 13.68 4.83
C GLN A 123 -2.62 12.26 4.42
N GLN A 124 -2.12 11.76 3.28
CA GLN A 124 -2.38 10.38 2.86
C GLN A 124 -1.88 9.36 3.88
N MET A 125 -0.64 9.53 4.34
CA MET A 125 -0.06 8.63 5.35
C MET A 125 -0.84 8.66 6.68
N GLN A 126 -1.33 9.83 7.11
CA GLN A 126 -2.17 9.93 8.30
C GLN A 126 -3.50 9.19 8.13
N GLN A 127 -4.13 9.29 6.95
CA GLN A 127 -5.36 8.57 6.65
C GLN A 127 -5.14 7.06 6.66
N ASP A 128 -4.03 6.59 6.08
CA ASP A 128 -3.68 5.16 6.09
C ASP A 128 -3.47 4.65 7.53
N LEU A 129 -2.74 5.40 8.37
CA LEU A 129 -2.56 5.05 9.78
C LEU A 129 -3.89 5.00 10.54
N GLN A 130 -4.81 5.92 10.28
CA GLN A 130 -6.15 5.89 10.87
C GLN A 130 -6.92 4.65 10.43
N ASN A 131 -6.87 4.30 9.14
CA ASN A 131 -7.49 3.08 8.61
C ASN A 131 -6.93 1.82 9.29
N TYR A 132 -5.61 1.69 9.38
CA TYR A 132 -4.94 0.58 10.07
C TYR A 132 -5.32 0.49 11.55
N SER A 133 -5.40 1.63 12.25
CA SER A 133 -5.79 1.66 13.67
C SER A 133 -7.23 1.20 13.88
N SER A 134 -8.14 1.62 13.00
CA SER A 134 -9.57 1.25 13.04
C SER A 134 -9.74 -0.24 12.77
N GLN A 135 -9.03 -0.76 11.75
CA GLN A 135 -9.02 -2.18 11.44
C GLN A 135 -8.46 -3.02 12.60
N SER A 136 -7.40 -2.54 13.25
CA SER A 136 -6.79 -3.23 14.40
C SER A 136 -7.76 -3.29 15.59
N GLN A 137 -8.50 -2.22 15.86
CA GLN A 137 -9.55 -2.21 16.89
C GLN A 137 -10.70 -3.17 16.55
N GLN A 138 -11.15 -3.19 15.30
CA GLN A 138 -12.18 -4.14 14.85
C GLN A 138 -11.71 -5.58 15.01
N ASN A 139 -10.47 -5.89 14.61
CA ASN A 139 -9.88 -7.22 14.78
C ASN A 139 -9.83 -7.62 16.27
N GLN A 140 -9.50 -6.70 17.17
CA GLN A 140 -9.52 -6.97 18.61
C GLN A 140 -10.94 -7.26 19.13
N SER A 141 -11.96 -6.54 18.65
CA SER A 141 -13.37 -6.84 18.97
C SER A 141 -13.77 -8.24 18.52
N ILE A 142 -13.47 -8.57 17.25
CA ILE A 142 -13.74 -9.90 16.69
C ILE A 142 -13.05 -11.00 17.50
N VAL A 143 -11.79 -10.78 17.90
CA VAL A 143 -11.07 -11.73 18.78
C VAL A 143 -11.77 -11.89 20.12
N GLY A 144 -12.29 -10.80 20.71
CA GLY A 144 -13.11 -10.83 21.93
C GLY A 144 -14.36 -11.68 21.77
N GLU A 145 -15.14 -11.43 20.70
CA GLU A 145 -16.36 -12.18 20.37
C GLU A 145 -16.08 -13.67 20.15
N ILE A 146 -15.02 -14.00 19.40
CA ILE A 146 -14.59 -15.39 19.19
C ILE A 146 -14.26 -16.05 20.52
N LYS A 147 -13.58 -15.35 21.44
CA LYS A 147 -13.23 -15.90 22.74
C LYS A 147 -14.46 -16.18 23.60
N GLU A 148 -15.48 -15.32 23.56
CA GLU A 148 -16.77 -15.57 24.22
C GLU A 148 -17.52 -16.75 23.60
N ILE A 149 -17.53 -16.86 22.27
CA ILE A 149 -18.15 -18.00 21.57
C ILE A 149 -17.45 -19.32 21.94
N ILE A 150 -16.11 -19.33 22.02
CA ILE A 150 -15.37 -20.52 22.46
C ILE A 150 -15.66 -20.83 23.93
N SER A 151 -15.70 -19.81 24.80
CA SER A 151 -15.94 -20.00 26.24
C SER A 151 -17.37 -20.45 26.56
N SER A 152 -18.34 -20.11 25.70
CA SER A 152 -19.74 -20.53 25.85
C SER A 152 -20.01 -21.96 25.36
N ARG A 153 -19.07 -22.59 24.65
CA ARG A 153 -19.16 -24.01 24.30
C ARG A 153 -18.48 -24.84 25.37
N LYS A 154 -19.23 -25.72 26.04
CA LYS A 154 -18.65 -26.74 26.93
C LYS A 154 -17.61 -27.56 26.15
N LEU A 155 -16.42 -27.71 26.73
CA LEU A 155 -15.35 -28.46 26.10
C LEU A 155 -15.65 -29.96 26.17
N LEU A 156 -15.17 -30.74 25.19
CA LEU A 156 -15.38 -32.19 25.15
C LEU A 156 -14.96 -32.86 26.47
N GLY A 157 -13.81 -32.45 27.05
CA GLY A 157 -13.33 -32.99 28.32
C GLY A 157 -14.29 -32.76 29.48
N GLU A 158 -14.90 -31.58 29.56
CA GLU A 158 -15.87 -31.22 30.61
C GLU A 158 -17.14 -32.05 30.46
N ILE A 159 -17.66 -32.19 29.24
CA ILE A 159 -18.86 -33.01 28.96
C ILE A 159 -18.62 -34.47 29.38
N LEU A 160 -17.47 -35.04 29.01
CA LEU A 160 -17.14 -36.42 29.36
C LEU A 160 -16.94 -36.61 30.87
N GLN A 161 -16.40 -35.60 31.57
CA GLN A 161 -16.22 -35.59 33.01
C GLN A 161 -17.57 -35.48 33.75
N GLU A 162 -18.44 -34.56 33.34
CA GLU A 162 -19.80 -34.41 33.89
C GLU A 162 -20.63 -35.69 33.71
N ALA A 163 -20.47 -36.38 32.57
CA ALA A 163 -21.10 -37.66 32.29
C ALA A 163 -20.52 -38.85 33.09
N ASP A 164 -19.49 -38.63 33.91
CA ASP A 164 -18.74 -39.66 34.66
C ASP A 164 -18.16 -40.75 33.74
N LEU A 165 -17.89 -40.40 32.47
CA LEU A 165 -17.26 -41.26 31.47
C LEU A 165 -15.74 -41.22 31.58
N VAL A 166 -15.20 -40.08 32.02
CA VAL A 166 -13.79 -39.94 32.41
C VAL A 166 -13.69 -39.25 33.77
N SER A 167 -12.65 -39.59 34.53
CA SER A 167 -12.33 -38.92 35.79
C SER A 167 -11.52 -37.66 35.57
N ASP A 168 -11.53 -36.76 36.55
CA ASP A 168 -10.68 -35.56 36.58
C ASP A 168 -9.19 -35.90 36.37
N ALA A 169 -8.70 -36.96 37.03
CA ALA A 169 -7.32 -37.41 36.88
C ALA A 169 -6.99 -37.92 35.47
N GLN A 170 -7.92 -38.64 34.83
CA GLN A 170 -7.77 -39.07 33.43
C GLN A 170 -7.76 -37.88 32.47
N LEU A 171 -8.65 -36.90 32.70
CA LEU A 171 -8.72 -35.69 31.91
C LEU A 171 -7.45 -34.84 32.06
N GLN A 172 -6.96 -34.63 33.28
CA GLN A 172 -5.71 -33.90 33.54
C GLN A 172 -4.50 -34.57 32.90
N LEU A 173 -4.39 -35.90 32.99
CA LEU A 173 -3.31 -36.63 32.35
C LEU A 173 -3.40 -36.54 30.82
N ALA A 174 -4.61 -36.62 30.25
CA ALA A 174 -4.79 -36.46 28.82
C ALA A 174 -4.47 -35.04 28.33
N LEU A 175 -4.80 -34.01 29.13
CA LEU A 175 -4.42 -32.61 28.86
C LEU A 175 -2.90 -32.41 28.92
N MET A 176 -2.23 -33.04 29.89
CA MET A 176 -0.77 -33.03 29.98
C MET A 176 -0.14 -33.68 28.74
N ILE A 177 -0.65 -34.83 28.30
CA ILE A 177 -0.19 -35.48 27.06
C ILE A 177 -0.44 -34.58 25.83
N GLN A 178 -1.59 -33.91 25.75
CA GLN A 178 -1.91 -33.01 24.65
C GLN A 178 -0.98 -31.79 24.60
N ALA A 179 -0.49 -31.32 25.76
CA ALA A 179 0.48 -30.22 25.80
C ALA A 179 1.82 -30.64 25.17
N ASP A 180 2.23 -31.90 25.35
CA ASP A 180 3.43 -32.46 24.74
C ASP A 180 3.22 -32.85 23.26
N TYR A 181 1.99 -33.20 22.87
CA TYR A 181 1.59 -33.65 21.52
C TYR A 181 0.33 -32.92 21.02
N PRO A 182 0.46 -31.66 20.53
CA PRO A 182 -0.68 -30.81 20.17
C PRO A 182 -1.55 -31.33 19.02
N GLU A 183 -1.02 -32.24 18.20
CA GLU A 183 -1.72 -32.90 17.11
C GLU A 183 -2.78 -33.90 17.61
N LEU A 184 -2.59 -34.47 18.80
CA LEU A 184 -3.51 -35.43 19.38
C LEU A 184 -4.69 -34.71 20.03
N LYS A 185 -5.91 -35.10 19.65
CA LYS A 185 -7.13 -34.57 20.28
C LYS A 185 -7.36 -35.27 21.62
N ILE A 186 -7.88 -34.53 22.61
CA ILE A 186 -8.15 -35.06 23.96
C ILE A 186 -8.94 -36.37 23.93
N GLY A 187 -9.99 -36.45 23.10
CA GLY A 187 -10.79 -37.65 22.92
C GLY A 187 -10.00 -38.85 22.38
N GLN A 188 -9.09 -38.63 21.44
CA GLN A 188 -8.22 -39.69 20.91
C GLN A 188 -7.23 -40.18 21.98
N ILE A 189 -6.68 -39.27 22.79
CA ILE A 189 -5.78 -39.65 23.88
C ILE A 189 -6.52 -40.52 24.90
N LEU A 190 -7.73 -40.11 25.30
CA LEU A 190 -8.57 -40.88 26.23
C LEU A 190 -8.91 -42.27 25.67
N ALA A 191 -9.20 -42.37 24.37
CA ALA A 191 -9.48 -43.64 23.69
C ALA A 191 -8.24 -44.53 23.52
N LEU A 192 -7.10 -43.98 23.11
CA LEU A 192 -5.82 -44.70 22.99
C LEU A 192 -5.34 -45.28 24.32
N ARG A 193 -5.66 -44.61 25.43
CA ARG A 193 -5.39 -45.10 26.79
C ARG A 193 -6.38 -46.17 27.27
N GLY A 194 -7.44 -46.43 26.50
CA GLY A 194 -8.49 -47.40 26.83
C GLY A 194 -9.42 -46.95 27.96
N TRP A 195 -9.49 -45.65 28.25
CA TRP A 195 -10.36 -45.13 29.32
C TRP A 195 -11.79 -44.91 28.89
N ILE A 196 -12.02 -44.73 27.60
CA ILE A 196 -13.32 -44.52 26.97
C ILE A 196 -13.28 -45.09 25.55
N ASN A 197 -14.41 -45.54 25.03
CA ASN A 197 -14.50 -46.02 23.66
C ASN A 197 -14.40 -44.85 22.66
N LEU A 198 -13.83 -45.12 21.48
CA LEU A 198 -13.69 -44.11 20.43
C LEU A 198 -15.05 -43.65 19.92
N GLU A 199 -16.00 -44.58 19.79
CA GLU A 199 -17.38 -44.31 19.37
C GLU A 199 -18.09 -43.37 20.36
N THR A 200 -17.86 -43.56 21.67
CA THR A 200 -18.38 -42.66 22.70
C THR A 200 -17.77 -41.26 22.56
N VAL A 201 -16.46 -41.18 22.35
CA VAL A 201 -15.77 -39.90 22.09
C VAL A 201 -16.35 -39.19 20.87
N ASP A 202 -16.52 -39.91 19.76
CA ASP A 202 -17.04 -39.37 18.51
C ASP A 202 -18.49 -38.90 18.66
N PHE A 203 -19.32 -39.64 19.40
CA PHE A 203 -20.68 -39.22 19.77
C PHE A 203 -20.69 -37.86 20.46
N PHE A 204 -19.89 -37.72 21.53
CA PHE A 204 -19.84 -36.48 22.31
C PHE A 204 -19.18 -35.32 21.57
N ALA A 205 -18.22 -35.60 20.69
CA ALA A 205 -17.51 -34.58 19.92
C ALA A 205 -18.35 -34.04 18.75
N GLN A 206 -19.16 -34.87 18.11
CA GLN A 206 -19.82 -34.53 16.84
C GLN A 206 -21.34 -34.37 16.95
N TYR A 207 -22.00 -35.19 17.77
CA TYR A 207 -23.46 -35.31 17.76
C TYR A 207 -24.13 -34.68 18.99
N TRP A 208 -23.46 -34.65 20.14
CA TRP A 208 -24.02 -34.16 21.41
C TRP A 208 -24.65 -32.76 21.31
N SER A 209 -23.88 -31.76 20.85
CA SER A 209 -24.36 -30.38 20.76
C SER A 209 -25.56 -30.23 19.80
N THR A 210 -25.57 -30.99 18.72
CA THR A 210 -26.67 -30.97 17.74
C THR A 210 -27.95 -31.56 18.34
N LEU A 211 -27.84 -32.68 19.05
CA LEU A 211 -28.96 -33.32 19.72
C LEU A 211 -29.54 -32.41 20.82
N GLN A 212 -28.70 -31.71 21.57
CA GLN A 212 -29.12 -30.77 22.61
C GLN A 212 -29.85 -29.55 22.02
N GLN A 213 -29.39 -29.02 20.89
CA GLN A 213 -30.00 -27.86 20.23
C GLN A 213 -31.31 -28.17 19.51
N GLN A 214 -31.43 -29.36 18.93
CA GLN A 214 -32.61 -29.74 18.15
C GLN A 214 -33.78 -30.23 19.01
N GLN A 215 -33.59 -30.40 20.33
CA GLN A 215 -34.61 -30.95 21.26
C GLN A 215 -35.31 -32.20 20.69
N GLN A 216 -34.54 -33.07 20.04
CA GLN A 216 -35.09 -34.31 19.49
C GLN A 216 -35.56 -35.19 20.65
N ASN A 217 -36.83 -35.59 20.67
CA ASN A 217 -37.36 -36.47 21.71
C ASN A 217 -37.17 -37.94 21.33
N HIS A 218 -35.91 -38.36 21.15
CA HIS A 218 -35.60 -39.78 21.07
C HIS A 218 -35.67 -40.43 22.45
N PRO A 219 -35.94 -41.74 22.55
CA PRO A 219 -35.87 -42.44 23.82
C PRO A 219 -34.46 -42.50 24.39
N LEU A 220 -34.38 -42.65 25.72
CA LEU A 220 -33.11 -42.80 26.44
C LEU A 220 -32.24 -43.93 25.87
N GLY A 221 -32.84 -45.05 25.46
CA GLY A 221 -32.11 -46.18 24.87
C GLY A 221 -31.38 -45.82 23.58
N PHE A 222 -31.98 -44.98 22.74
CA PHE A 222 -31.35 -44.48 21.51
C PHE A 222 -30.07 -43.70 21.82
N TYR A 223 -30.13 -42.77 22.78
CA TYR A 223 -28.96 -41.98 23.17
C TYR A 223 -27.81 -42.82 23.73
N LEU A 224 -28.14 -43.77 24.62
CA LEU A 224 -27.15 -44.66 25.22
C LEU A 224 -26.52 -45.60 24.20
N GLN A 225 -27.28 -46.01 23.19
CA GLN A 225 -26.79 -46.81 22.08
C GLN A 225 -25.87 -46.02 21.14
N GLN A 226 -26.28 -44.82 20.73
CA GLN A 226 -25.47 -43.96 19.87
C GLN A 226 -24.16 -43.53 20.54
N ALA A 227 -24.18 -43.36 21.87
CA ALA A 227 -22.99 -43.09 22.66
C ALA A 227 -22.09 -44.33 22.88
N ALA A 228 -22.46 -45.51 22.34
CA ALA A 228 -21.79 -46.79 22.58
C ALA A 228 -21.62 -47.13 24.09
N ILE A 229 -22.51 -46.60 24.93
CA ILE A 229 -22.56 -46.90 26.37
C ILE A 229 -23.31 -48.22 26.60
N LEU A 230 -24.34 -48.46 25.80
CA LEU A 230 -25.07 -49.74 25.73
C LEU A 230 -25.08 -50.25 24.30
N SER A 231 -24.83 -51.54 24.12
CA SER A 231 -25.01 -52.21 22.82
C SER A 231 -26.49 -52.41 22.50
N GLU A 232 -26.81 -52.62 21.22
CA GLU A 232 -28.16 -52.97 20.76
C GLU A 232 -28.70 -54.23 21.47
N GLU A 233 -27.85 -55.22 21.70
CA GLU A 233 -28.19 -56.43 22.47
C GLU A 233 -28.59 -56.09 23.91
N GLN A 234 -27.79 -55.25 24.59
CA GLN A 234 -28.11 -54.79 25.94
C GLN A 234 -29.42 -53.99 25.97
N ILE A 235 -29.67 -53.13 24.97
CA ILE A 235 -30.93 -52.39 24.86
C ILE A 235 -32.12 -53.36 24.73
N ASN A 236 -32.04 -54.36 23.86
CA ASN A 236 -33.10 -55.35 23.67
C ASN A 236 -33.39 -56.14 24.95
N ILE A 237 -32.35 -56.57 25.68
CA ILE A 237 -32.51 -57.25 26.97
C ILE A 237 -33.21 -56.33 27.98
N LEU A 238 -32.81 -55.07 28.06
CA LEU A 238 -33.42 -54.12 29.00
C LEU A 238 -34.88 -53.82 28.66
N LEU A 239 -35.24 -53.74 27.38
CA LEU A 239 -36.63 -53.54 26.94
C LEU A 239 -37.53 -54.73 27.29
N ASP A 240 -37.02 -55.95 27.18
CA ASP A 240 -37.74 -57.16 27.57
C ASP A 240 -37.93 -57.25 29.09
N GLU A 241 -36.92 -56.87 29.87
CA GLU A 241 -37.00 -56.85 31.33
C GLU A 241 -37.87 -55.71 31.86
N GLN A 242 -37.87 -54.55 31.21
CA GLN A 242 -38.75 -53.42 31.54
C GLN A 242 -40.22 -53.84 31.54
N LYS A 243 -40.64 -54.69 30.59
CA LYS A 243 -42.02 -55.22 30.53
C LYS A 243 -42.35 -56.17 31.69
N LYS A 244 -41.38 -56.97 32.14
CA LYS A 244 -41.58 -57.98 33.19
C LYS A 244 -41.53 -57.39 34.59
N LEU A 245 -40.60 -56.48 34.81
CA LEU A 245 -40.29 -55.89 36.12
C LEU A 245 -41.03 -54.58 36.37
N ASN A 246 -41.62 -53.99 35.33
CA ASN A 246 -42.29 -52.69 35.39
C ASN A 246 -41.40 -51.58 35.96
N LEU A 247 -40.10 -51.62 35.61
CA LEU A 247 -39.08 -50.64 35.97
C LEU A 247 -38.62 -49.89 34.73
N LYS A 248 -38.19 -48.62 34.88
CA LYS A 248 -37.61 -47.84 33.77
C LYS A 248 -36.29 -48.46 33.28
N LEU A 249 -36.08 -48.44 31.96
CA LEU A 249 -34.87 -48.97 31.30
C LEU A 249 -33.57 -48.52 31.99
N GLY A 250 -33.43 -47.23 32.27
CA GLY A 250 -32.24 -46.67 32.93
C GLY A 250 -31.98 -47.27 34.31
N SER A 251 -33.03 -47.47 35.11
CA SER A 251 -32.93 -48.08 36.43
C SER A 251 -32.45 -49.54 36.34
N ILE A 252 -32.96 -50.30 35.37
CA ILE A 252 -32.53 -51.69 35.13
C ILE A 252 -31.06 -51.72 34.70
N ALA A 253 -30.65 -50.82 33.80
CA ALA A 253 -29.26 -50.72 33.35
C ALA A 253 -28.28 -50.42 34.50
N VAL A 254 -28.68 -49.56 35.43
CA VAL A 254 -27.90 -49.26 36.65
C VAL A 254 -27.86 -50.47 37.59
N LEU A 255 -28.99 -51.14 37.81
CA LEU A 255 -29.06 -52.35 38.66
C LEU A 255 -28.18 -53.48 38.14
N LYS A 256 -28.06 -53.63 36.81
CA LYS A 256 -27.18 -54.61 36.17
C LYS A 256 -25.70 -54.19 36.16
N GLY A 257 -25.38 -52.96 36.55
CA GLY A 257 -24.02 -52.41 36.47
C GLY A 257 -23.56 -52.10 35.04
N TRP A 258 -24.46 -52.11 34.06
CA TRP A 258 -24.13 -51.75 32.66
C TRP A 258 -24.07 -50.24 32.44
N LEU A 259 -24.68 -49.47 33.34
CA LEU A 259 -24.70 -48.01 33.29
C LEU A 259 -24.42 -47.45 34.68
N LYS A 260 -23.55 -46.43 34.78
CA LYS A 260 -23.36 -45.71 36.04
C LYS A 260 -24.54 -44.78 36.29
N LYS A 261 -24.95 -44.65 37.56
CA LYS A 261 -26.04 -43.75 37.95
C LYS A 261 -25.77 -42.29 37.57
N LYS A 262 -24.52 -41.82 37.71
CA LYS A 262 -24.14 -40.46 37.31
C LYS A 262 -24.29 -40.24 35.81
N THR A 263 -23.80 -41.19 35.00
CA THR A 263 -23.98 -41.15 33.54
C THR A 263 -25.47 -41.16 33.17
N LEU A 264 -26.29 -42.00 33.80
CA LEU A 264 -27.75 -41.97 33.60
C LEU A 264 -28.34 -40.58 33.89
N ASN A 265 -28.04 -40.03 35.07
CA ASN A 265 -28.55 -38.72 35.48
C ASN A 265 -28.13 -37.63 34.50
N PHE A 266 -26.88 -37.65 34.03
CA PHE A 266 -26.38 -36.70 33.06
C PHE A 266 -27.20 -36.68 31.76
N PHE A 267 -27.54 -37.83 31.19
CA PHE A 267 -28.41 -37.89 30.00
C PHE A 267 -29.83 -37.40 30.30
N LEU A 268 -30.39 -37.76 31.46
CA LEU A 268 -31.73 -37.31 31.87
C LEU A 268 -31.78 -35.79 32.08
N GLU A 269 -30.78 -35.20 32.72
CA GLU A 269 -30.70 -33.77 32.97
C GLU A 269 -30.60 -32.96 31.67
N ASN A 270 -29.91 -33.49 30.65
CA ASN A 270 -29.68 -32.79 29.38
C ASN A 270 -30.78 -32.99 28.33
N PHE A 271 -31.46 -34.15 28.30
CA PHE A 271 -32.48 -34.46 27.28
C PHE A 271 -33.90 -34.61 27.83
N PHE A 272 -34.07 -34.84 29.13
CA PHE A 272 -35.37 -35.09 29.75
C PHE A 272 -35.57 -34.27 31.04
N PRO A 273 -35.41 -32.93 31.01
CA PRO A 273 -35.46 -32.09 32.21
C PRO A 273 -36.82 -32.15 32.93
N GLU A 274 -37.91 -32.50 32.25
CA GLU A 274 -39.24 -32.65 32.84
C GLU A 274 -39.41 -33.90 33.72
N HIS A 275 -38.49 -34.86 33.63
CA HIS A 275 -38.55 -36.15 34.34
C HIS A 275 -37.59 -36.26 35.54
N GLN A 276 -36.99 -35.13 35.97
CA GLN A 276 -36.00 -35.06 37.06
C GLN A 276 -36.53 -35.50 38.44
N SER A 277 -37.84 -35.45 38.66
CA SER A 277 -38.47 -35.78 39.96
C SER A 277 -38.76 -37.27 40.16
N SER A 278 -38.63 -38.10 39.11
CA SER A 278 -39.05 -39.52 39.15
C SER A 278 -37.92 -40.50 39.44
N THR A 279 -36.75 -40.02 39.83
CA THR A 279 -35.51 -40.81 39.95
C THR A 279 -35.55 -41.88 41.05
N LEU A 280 -36.58 -41.91 41.90
CA LEU A 280 -36.75 -42.90 42.99
C LEU A 280 -38.19 -43.30 43.32
N VAL A 281 -39.19 -43.13 42.44
CA VAL A 281 -40.58 -43.50 42.79
C VAL A 281 -41.14 -44.55 41.85
N ILE A 282 -41.37 -45.72 42.44
CA ILE A 282 -42.40 -46.67 42.04
C ILE A 282 -43.71 -45.89 42.09
N ASP A 283 -44.16 -45.34 40.95
CA ASP A 283 -45.57 -45.14 40.68
C ASP A 283 -45.79 -44.95 39.16
N LEU A 284 -46.68 -45.79 38.64
CA LEU A 284 -47.25 -45.74 37.29
C LEU A 284 -48.42 -44.73 37.28
N PRO A 285 -48.78 -44.10 36.13
CA PRO A 285 -49.04 -44.81 34.88
C PRO A 285 -48.51 -44.22 33.56
N GLU A 286 -48.43 -45.17 32.63
CA GLU A 286 -48.60 -45.13 31.16
C GLU A 286 -47.62 -44.33 30.27
N ASN A 287 -47.04 -45.10 29.33
CA ASN A 287 -46.66 -44.71 27.97
C ASN A 287 -46.03 -43.32 27.81
N ASN A 288 -44.69 -43.24 27.85
CA ASN A 288 -43.94 -42.36 26.93
C ASN A 288 -42.41 -42.46 27.04
N LEU A 289 -41.86 -43.68 27.12
CA LEU A 289 -40.44 -43.88 26.81
C LEU A 289 -40.30 -45.23 26.07
N ILE A 290 -40.81 -45.26 24.83
CA ILE A 290 -40.36 -46.22 23.81
C ILE A 290 -39.16 -45.58 23.13
#